data_AF-A0A2V6IUK2-F1
#
_entry.id   AF-A0A2V6IUK2-F1
#
_cell.length_a   1.000
_cell.length_b   1.000
_cell.length_c   1.000
_cell.angle_alpha   90.00
_cell.angle_beta   90.00
_cell.angle_gamma   90.00
#
_symmetry.space_group_name_H-M   'P 1'
#
loop_
_entity.id
_entity.type
_entity.pdbx_description
1 polymer ?
#
loop_
_entity_poly.entity_id
_entity_poly.type
_entity_poly.pdbx_seq_one_letter_code
_entity_poly.pdbx_strand_id
1 'polypeptide(L)'
;MSMLALDSDMLRSVGIEIKRRDPSDGMRGWKSATLALENFRIQFERETQEKFFLIADERDRASEIAFYLHDKRSEGPGHPPCYIVESQDVVNQFSFWPRYDEFVERPPGTPNSEDQSYTEEGGVNLFTGRSALYIQDAGRKRIPHNLQAGFSWVDRVARIEVRRFGRLVRAWDVYLCLRYRTLPL
;
A
#
# COMPACT_ATOMS: atom_id res chain seq x y z
N MET A 1 -17.43 -35.10 4.16
CA MET A 1 -17.17 -34.55 5.51
C MET A 1 -17.69 -33.13 5.53
N SER A 2 -18.86 -32.87 6.11
CA SER A 2 -19.40 -31.52 6.19
C SER A 2 -18.76 -30.82 7.39
N MET A 3 -17.83 -29.90 7.16
CA MET A 3 -17.32 -29.03 8.23
C MET A 3 -18.36 -27.94 8.47
N LEU A 4 -19.03 -28.00 9.62
CA LEU A 4 -19.81 -26.87 10.13
C LEU A 4 -18.83 -25.71 10.39
N ALA A 5 -18.80 -24.74 9.48
CA ALA A 5 -18.07 -23.50 9.67
C ALA A 5 -18.91 -22.60 10.60
N LEU A 6 -18.61 -22.66 11.89
CA LEU A 6 -19.26 -21.83 12.91
C LEU A 6 -18.54 -20.48 13.00
N ASP A 7 -19.26 -19.36 12.88
CA ASP A 7 -18.65 -18.03 13.01
C ASP A 7 -18.23 -17.78 14.46
N SER A 8 -16.91 -17.81 14.72
CA SER A 8 -16.34 -17.58 16.04
C SER A 8 -16.74 -16.22 16.64
N ASP A 9 -17.09 -15.25 15.80
CA ASP A 9 -17.51 -13.93 16.24
C ASP A 9 -18.92 -13.92 16.85
N MET A 10 -19.82 -14.80 16.40
CA MET A 10 -21.14 -14.95 17.06
C MET A 10 -20.97 -15.52 18.47
N LEU A 11 -20.11 -16.53 18.65
CA LEU A 11 -19.80 -17.08 19.98
C LEU A 11 -19.17 -16.02 20.89
N ARG A 12 -18.31 -15.15 20.34
CA ARG A 12 -17.73 -14.05 21.11
C ARG A 12 -18.73 -12.98 21.51
N SER A 13 -19.70 -12.64 20.66
CA SER A 13 -20.74 -11.67 21.03
C SER A 13 -21.57 -12.07 22.25
N VAL A 14 -21.58 -13.37 22.60
CA VAL A 14 -22.24 -13.91 23.79
C VAL A 14 -21.26 -14.31 24.90
N GLY A 15 -20.01 -13.84 24.83
CA GLY A 15 -19.01 -13.98 25.90
C GLY A 15 -18.18 -15.26 25.87
N ILE A 16 -18.26 -16.07 24.80
CA ILE A 16 -17.46 -17.30 24.68
C ILE A 16 -16.12 -16.99 24.02
N GLU A 17 -15.03 -17.06 24.79
CA GLU A 17 -13.67 -16.88 24.28
C GLU A 17 -13.08 -18.16 23.69
N ILE A 18 -12.91 -18.16 22.36
CA ILE A 18 -12.21 -19.24 21.65
C ILE A 18 -10.72 -18.90 21.57
N LYS A 19 -9.89 -19.67 22.30
CA LYS A 19 -8.42 -19.51 22.34
C LYS A 19 -7.72 -19.81 21.01
N ARG A 20 -8.35 -20.59 20.13
CA ARG A 20 -7.78 -20.94 18.82
C ARG A 20 -7.92 -19.75 17.86
N ARG A 21 -6.84 -19.41 17.15
CA ARG A 21 -6.89 -18.43 16.05
C ARG A 21 -7.80 -18.97 14.96
N ASP A 22 -8.84 -18.22 14.62
CA ASP A 22 -9.76 -18.58 13.55
C ASP A 22 -9.03 -18.35 12.21
N PRO A 23 -8.93 -19.36 11.32
CA PRO A 23 -8.30 -19.18 10.02
C PRO A 23 -8.93 -18.05 9.19
N SER A 24 -10.21 -17.75 9.40
CA SER A 24 -10.89 -16.63 8.74
C SER A 24 -10.49 -15.25 9.28
N ASP A 25 -9.82 -15.16 10.44
CA ASP A 25 -9.26 -13.89 10.95
C ASP A 25 -8.31 -13.25 9.92
N GLY A 26 -7.62 -14.06 9.10
CA GLY A 26 -6.77 -13.58 8.02
C GLY A 26 -7.53 -12.86 6.90
N MET A 27 -8.80 -13.22 6.67
CA MET A 27 -9.67 -12.63 5.64
C MET A 27 -10.56 -11.51 6.18
N ARG A 28 -10.67 -11.36 7.51
CA ARG A 28 -11.54 -10.36 8.13
C ARG A 28 -10.89 -8.97 8.11
N GLY A 29 -11.74 -7.95 8.07
CA GLY A 29 -11.34 -6.55 8.26
C GLY A 29 -10.64 -5.88 7.07
N TRP A 30 -10.35 -6.58 5.96
CA TRP A 30 -9.73 -5.97 4.76
C TRP A 30 -10.56 -4.84 4.18
N LYS A 31 -11.86 -5.07 3.95
CA LYS A 31 -12.79 -4.05 3.44
C LYS A 31 -12.86 -2.84 4.37
N SER A 32 -13.03 -3.07 5.67
CA SER A 32 -13.14 -1.99 6.67
C SER A 32 -11.84 -1.20 6.80
N ALA A 33 -10.68 -1.87 6.78
CA ALA A 33 -9.38 -1.22 6.85
C ALA A 33 -9.09 -0.40 5.58
N THR A 34 -9.45 -0.94 4.42
CA THR A 34 -9.30 -0.24 3.13
C THR A 34 -10.22 0.98 3.06
N LEU A 35 -11.46 0.89 3.52
CA LEU A 35 -12.37 2.04 3.58
C LEU A 35 -11.85 3.12 4.54
N ALA A 36 -11.30 2.72 5.69
CA ALA A 36 -10.68 3.66 6.63
C ALA A 36 -9.43 4.33 6.02
N LEU A 37 -8.61 3.57 5.30
CA LEU A 37 -7.44 4.08 4.57
C LEU A 37 -7.86 5.07 3.48
N GLU A 38 -8.89 4.74 2.72
CA GLU A 38 -9.42 5.57 1.65
C GLU A 38 -9.95 6.90 2.20
N ASN A 39 -10.74 6.86 3.27
CA ASN A 39 -11.23 8.05 3.95
C ASN A 39 -10.07 8.90 4.49
N PHE A 40 -9.07 8.26 5.11
CA PHE A 40 -7.87 8.94 5.58
C PHE A 40 -7.14 9.63 4.42
N ARG A 41 -6.89 8.92 3.32
CA ARG A 41 -6.23 9.46 2.13
C ARG A 41 -7.00 10.66 1.59
N ILE A 42 -8.31 10.55 1.39
CA ILE A 42 -9.13 11.64 0.85
C ILE A 42 -9.06 12.88 1.74
N GLN A 43 -9.14 12.69 3.06
CA GLN A 43 -9.02 13.81 4.00
C GLN A 43 -7.62 14.41 3.99
N PHE A 44 -6.59 13.58 4.01
CA PHE A 44 -5.20 14.00 4.03
C PHE A 44 -4.81 14.76 2.74
N GLU A 45 -5.26 14.29 1.57
CA GLU A 45 -5.07 14.98 0.29
C GLU A 45 -5.78 16.34 0.24
N ARG A 46 -6.95 16.46 0.88
CA ARG A 46 -7.64 17.76 1.01
C ARG A 46 -6.88 18.74 1.90
N GLU A 47 -6.22 18.25 2.95
CA GLU A 47 -5.45 19.08 3.87
C GLU A 47 -4.11 19.53 3.26
N THR A 48 -3.42 18.63 2.56
CA THR A 48 -2.11 18.92 1.96
C THR A 48 -2.20 19.53 0.56
N GLN A 49 -3.36 19.46 -0.09
CA GLN A 49 -3.55 19.84 -1.51
C GLN A 49 -2.63 19.06 -2.47
N GLU A 50 -2.18 17.87 -2.07
CA GLU A 50 -1.34 16.97 -2.86
C GLU A 50 -2.07 15.63 -3.05
N LYS A 51 -1.82 14.94 -4.17
CA LYS A 51 -2.31 13.57 -4.40
C LYS A 51 -1.25 12.55 -4.02
N PHE A 52 -1.62 11.55 -3.24
CA PHE A 52 -0.72 10.47 -2.84
C PHE A 52 -1.06 9.17 -3.57
N PHE A 53 -0.04 8.50 -4.10
CA PHE A 53 -0.18 7.10 -4.52
C PHE A 53 0.06 6.16 -3.33
N LEU A 54 -0.40 4.91 -3.44
CA LEU A 54 -0.38 3.98 -2.31
C LEU A 54 0.66 2.88 -2.51
N ILE A 55 1.43 2.59 -1.46
CA ILE A 55 2.39 1.48 -1.42
C ILE A 55 2.05 0.59 -0.22
N ALA A 56 2.08 -0.73 -0.36
CA ALA A 56 1.94 -1.66 0.75
C ALA A 56 3.20 -2.52 0.93
N ASP A 57 3.45 -2.94 2.16
CA ASP A 57 4.66 -3.70 2.52
C ASP A 57 4.73 -5.12 1.95
N GLU A 58 3.60 -5.66 1.51
CA GLU A 58 3.40 -7.05 1.10
C GLU A 58 2.32 -7.13 0.03
N ARG A 59 2.47 -8.13 -0.85
CA ARG A 59 1.57 -8.35 -2.00
C ARG A 59 0.12 -8.52 -1.57
N ASP A 60 -0.14 -9.29 -0.51
CA ASP A 60 -1.49 -9.65 -0.09
C ASP A 60 -2.23 -8.38 0.36
N ARG A 61 -1.51 -7.46 1.01
CA ARG A 61 -2.10 -6.16 1.38
C ARG A 61 -2.30 -5.26 0.18
N ALA A 62 -1.33 -5.16 -0.74
CA ALA A 62 -1.49 -4.39 -1.96
C ALA A 62 -2.71 -4.86 -2.75
N SER A 63 -2.88 -6.19 -2.91
CA SER A 63 -4.01 -6.78 -3.63
C SER A 63 -5.35 -6.55 -2.93
N GLU A 64 -5.41 -6.70 -1.61
CA GLU A 64 -6.66 -6.50 -0.85
C GLU A 64 -7.08 -5.03 -0.83
N ILE A 65 -6.12 -4.10 -0.67
CA ILE A 65 -6.37 -2.66 -0.82
C ILE A 65 -6.87 -2.37 -2.24
N ALA A 66 -6.18 -2.85 -3.26
CA ALA A 66 -6.57 -2.64 -4.65
C ALA A 66 -7.95 -3.23 -5.00
N PHE A 67 -8.31 -4.35 -4.36
CA PHE A 67 -9.61 -4.98 -4.55
C PHE A 67 -10.73 -4.15 -3.93
N TYR A 68 -10.59 -3.74 -2.67
CA TYR A 68 -11.65 -3.08 -1.89
C TYR A 68 -11.72 -1.56 -2.03
N LEU A 69 -10.70 -0.90 -2.58
CA LEU A 69 -10.76 0.53 -2.87
C LEU A 69 -11.97 0.87 -3.75
N HIS A 70 -12.71 1.92 -3.37
CA HIS A 70 -13.81 2.42 -4.18
C HIS A 70 -13.30 3.32 -5.31
N ASP A 71 -12.48 4.31 -4.97
CA ASP A 71 -11.78 5.22 -5.87
C ASP A 71 -10.44 4.62 -6.31
N LYS A 72 -10.52 3.74 -7.32
CA LYS A 72 -9.35 3.07 -7.91
C LYS A 72 -8.62 4.00 -8.87
N ARG A 73 -7.67 4.75 -8.34
CA ARG A 73 -6.78 5.61 -9.14
C ARG A 73 -5.64 4.78 -9.71
N SER A 74 -5.59 4.65 -11.04
CA SER A 74 -4.47 4.04 -11.75
C SER A 74 -3.63 5.12 -12.42
N GLU A 75 -2.32 4.90 -12.49
CA GLU A 75 -1.35 5.87 -13.02
C GLU A 75 -1.00 5.60 -14.49
N GLY A 76 -1.71 4.65 -15.11
CA GLY A 76 -1.53 4.23 -16.50
C GLY A 76 -2.18 2.88 -16.77
N PRO A 77 -2.18 2.43 -18.05
CA PRO A 77 -2.65 1.10 -18.41
C PRO A 77 -1.93 0.01 -17.62
N GLY A 78 -2.69 -0.88 -16.97
CA GLY A 78 -2.14 -2.00 -16.19
C GLY A 78 -1.59 -1.64 -14.81
N HIS A 79 -1.45 -0.35 -14.47
CA HIS A 79 -0.96 0.06 -13.15
C HIS A 79 -1.95 -0.28 -12.03
N PRO A 80 -1.49 -0.91 -10.94
CA PRO A 80 -2.35 -1.17 -9.79
C PRO A 80 -2.67 0.13 -9.03
N PRO A 81 -3.82 0.22 -8.36
CA PRO A 81 -4.15 1.37 -7.50
C PRO A 81 -3.36 1.38 -6.18
N CYS A 82 -2.72 0.26 -5.83
CA CYS A 82 -1.80 0.14 -4.70
C CYS A 82 -0.60 -0.72 -5.12
N TYR A 83 0.59 -0.15 -5.01
CA TYR A 83 1.85 -0.79 -5.39
C TYR A 83 2.43 -1.61 -4.24
N ILE A 84 3.34 -2.51 -4.58
CA ILE A 84 4.24 -3.16 -3.62
C ILE A 84 5.52 -2.35 -3.49
N VAL A 85 6.21 -2.47 -2.35
CA VAL A 85 7.56 -1.89 -2.19
C VAL A 85 8.48 -2.42 -3.27
N GLU A 86 9.28 -1.52 -3.85
CA GLU A 86 10.32 -1.84 -4.82
C GLU A 86 11.20 -3.00 -4.32
N SER A 87 11.34 -4.01 -5.18
CA SER A 87 12.13 -5.21 -4.92
C SER A 87 12.72 -5.71 -6.22
N GLN A 88 13.97 -6.19 -6.17
CA GLN A 88 14.61 -6.86 -7.30
C GLN A 88 14.20 -8.34 -7.39
N ASP A 89 13.56 -8.88 -6.35
CA ASP A 89 13.19 -10.29 -6.30
C ASP A 89 11.88 -10.56 -7.05
N VAL A 90 11.95 -11.45 -8.05
CA VAL A 90 10.77 -12.01 -8.72
C VAL A 90 10.25 -13.17 -7.88
N VAL A 91 9.45 -12.85 -6.87
CA VAL A 91 8.92 -13.85 -5.92
C VAL A 91 7.59 -14.44 -6.37
N ASN A 92 6.80 -13.70 -7.17
CA ASN A 92 5.45 -14.12 -7.57
C ASN A 92 4.91 -13.34 -8.79
N GLN A 93 3.69 -13.65 -9.21
CA GLN A 93 3.02 -13.02 -10.35
C GLN A 93 2.79 -11.49 -10.22
N PHE A 94 2.74 -10.95 -8.99
CA PHE A 94 2.60 -9.51 -8.75
C PHE A 94 3.91 -8.75 -8.98
N SER A 95 5.05 -9.45 -9.04
CA SER A 95 6.33 -8.85 -9.45
C SER A 95 6.31 -8.36 -10.91
N PHE A 96 5.35 -8.82 -11.72
CA PHE A 96 5.16 -8.38 -13.11
C PHE A 96 4.12 -7.26 -13.25
N TRP A 97 3.57 -6.75 -12.15
CA TRP A 97 2.76 -5.54 -12.22
C TRP A 97 3.64 -4.34 -12.55
N PRO A 98 3.13 -3.35 -13.30
CA PRO A 98 3.82 -2.09 -13.50
C PRO A 98 4.22 -1.49 -12.16
N ARG A 99 5.48 -1.10 -12.04
CA ARG A 99 6.05 -0.65 -10.77
C ARG A 99 6.19 0.87 -10.73
N TYR A 100 6.20 1.43 -9.54
CA TYR A 100 6.42 2.87 -9.40
C TYR A 100 7.89 3.26 -9.67
N ASP A 101 8.82 2.32 -9.53
CA ASP A 101 10.25 2.49 -9.82
C ASP A 101 10.61 2.21 -11.29
N GLU A 102 9.65 1.78 -12.10
CA GLU A 102 9.87 1.51 -13.52
C GLU A 102 10.08 2.80 -14.33
N PHE A 103 11.03 2.76 -15.27
CA PHE A 103 11.23 3.80 -16.26
C PHE A 103 10.48 3.42 -17.53
N VAL A 104 9.62 4.32 -18.00
CA VAL A 104 8.86 4.13 -19.24
C VAL A 104 9.46 4.97 -20.36
N GLU A 105 9.23 4.56 -21.61
CA GLU A 105 9.57 5.37 -22.76
C GLU A 105 8.87 6.73 -22.68
N ARG A 106 9.61 7.78 -23.06
CA ARG A 106 9.11 9.13 -22.98
C ARG A 106 7.92 9.34 -23.94
N PRO A 107 6.79 9.86 -23.46
CA PRO A 107 5.69 10.25 -24.34
C PRO A 107 6.16 11.34 -25.33
N PRO A 108 5.85 11.24 -26.63
CA PRO A 108 6.28 12.22 -27.61
C PRO A 108 5.72 13.61 -27.26
N GLY A 109 6.61 14.60 -27.11
CA GLY A 109 6.26 16.01 -26.85
C GLY A 109 6.51 16.53 -25.43
N THR A 110 7.07 15.74 -24.51
CA THR A 110 7.48 16.24 -23.19
C THR A 110 8.90 16.84 -23.21
N PRO A 111 9.11 18.08 -22.70
CA PRO A 111 10.43 18.71 -22.66
C PRO A 111 11.38 17.98 -21.69
N ASN A 112 12.68 17.98 -22.01
CA ASN A 112 13.72 17.50 -21.10
C ASN A 112 13.63 18.28 -19.79
N SER A 113 13.48 17.58 -18.66
CA SER A 113 13.74 18.19 -17.37
C SER A 113 15.26 18.24 -17.19
N GLU A 114 15.81 19.44 -16.97
CA GLU A 114 17.26 19.70 -16.89
C GLU A 114 17.96 18.92 -15.75
N ASP A 115 17.20 18.31 -14.83
CA ASP A 115 17.70 17.51 -13.70
C ASP A 115 17.89 16.00 -13.99
N GLN A 116 17.58 15.50 -15.19
CA GLN A 116 17.74 14.07 -15.53
C GLN A 116 19.19 13.74 -15.96
N SER A 117 20.11 13.73 -14.99
CA SER A 117 21.54 13.52 -15.25
C SER A 117 21.98 12.07 -15.45
N TYR A 118 21.09 11.07 -15.37
CA TYR A 118 21.48 9.66 -15.48
C TYR A 118 20.38 8.78 -16.06
N THR A 119 20.38 8.54 -17.38
CA THR A 119 20.00 7.25 -17.98
C THR A 119 20.34 7.23 -19.47
N GLU A 120 21.15 6.26 -19.87
CA GLU A 120 21.60 6.01 -21.26
C GLU A 120 20.45 5.60 -22.21
N GLU A 121 19.20 5.49 -21.72
CA GLU A 121 18.02 5.07 -22.49
C GLU A 121 16.88 6.12 -22.56
N GLY A 122 17.04 7.32 -21.99
CA GLY A 122 16.05 8.41 -22.13
C GLY A 122 14.65 8.12 -21.52
N GLY A 123 14.51 7.04 -20.76
CA GLY A 123 13.30 6.68 -20.03
C GLY A 123 12.98 7.67 -18.91
N VAL A 124 11.70 7.89 -18.64
CA VAL A 124 11.20 8.77 -17.58
C VAL A 124 10.47 7.94 -16.55
N ASN A 125 10.74 8.17 -15.27
CA ASN A 125 9.96 7.60 -14.18
C ASN A 125 8.76 8.51 -13.86
N LEU A 126 7.54 7.98 -13.94
CA LEU A 126 6.28 8.73 -13.75
C LEU A 126 6.01 9.15 -12.29
N PHE A 127 6.81 8.63 -11.35
CA PHE A 127 6.65 8.80 -9.92
C PHE A 127 7.70 9.72 -9.29
N THR A 128 8.78 10.03 -10.01
CA THR A 128 9.82 10.95 -9.51
C THR A 128 9.22 12.29 -9.09
N GLY A 129 9.57 12.74 -7.89
CA GLY A 129 9.06 13.96 -7.26
C GLY A 129 7.70 13.83 -6.56
N ARG A 130 6.95 12.74 -6.78
CA ARG A 130 5.63 12.52 -6.17
C ARG A 130 5.76 11.93 -4.78
N SER A 131 4.77 12.19 -3.93
CA SER A 131 4.69 11.60 -2.59
C SER A 131 3.72 10.41 -2.54
N ALA A 132 3.96 9.51 -1.60
CA ALA A 132 3.19 8.29 -1.40
C ALA A 132 2.71 8.14 0.04
N LEU A 133 1.65 7.36 0.23
CA LEU A 133 1.30 6.78 1.51
C LEU A 133 1.71 5.31 1.51
N TYR A 134 2.56 4.93 2.47
CA TYR A 134 3.01 3.57 2.67
C TYR A 134 2.23 2.93 3.82
N ILE A 135 1.68 1.74 3.58
CA ILE A 135 0.83 1.00 4.51
C ILE A 135 1.56 -0.25 4.98
N GLN A 136 1.84 -0.30 6.28
CA GLN A 136 2.55 -1.38 6.95
C GLN A 136 1.65 -2.07 7.99
N ASP A 137 1.84 -3.38 8.22
CA ASP A 137 1.18 -4.05 9.34
C ASP A 137 1.72 -3.46 10.64
N ALA A 138 0.84 -3.07 11.57
CA ALA A 138 1.27 -2.44 12.81
C ALA A 138 2.15 -3.34 13.71
N GLY A 139 2.19 -4.65 13.45
CA GLY A 139 3.09 -5.60 14.10
C GLY A 139 4.52 -5.60 13.52
N ARG A 140 4.70 -5.09 12.29
CA ARG A 140 6.03 -5.01 11.65
C ARG A 140 6.77 -3.80 12.20
N LYS A 141 8.01 -4.00 12.68
CA LYS A 141 8.76 -2.96 13.41
C LYS A 141 9.61 -2.04 12.54
N ARG A 142 10.05 -2.50 11.36
CA ARG A 142 11.02 -1.79 10.52
C ARG A 142 10.41 -1.45 9.17
N ILE A 143 10.54 -0.18 8.79
CA ILE A 143 10.25 0.30 7.45
C ILE A 143 11.31 -0.28 6.50
N PRO A 144 10.93 -0.78 5.32
CA PRO A 144 11.88 -1.25 4.31
C PRO A 144 12.94 -0.21 3.96
N HIS A 145 14.18 -0.66 3.80
CA HIS A 145 15.31 0.22 3.44
C HIS A 145 15.05 0.97 2.13
N ASN A 146 14.43 0.31 1.14
CA ASN A 146 14.16 0.91 -0.17
C ASN A 146 13.26 2.15 -0.07
N LEU A 147 12.30 2.17 0.87
CA LEU A 147 11.50 3.38 1.10
C LEU A 147 12.30 4.49 1.78
N GLN A 148 13.21 4.14 2.69
CA GLN A 148 14.07 5.11 3.36
C GLN A 148 15.11 5.72 2.42
N ALA A 149 15.63 4.94 1.47
CA ALA A 149 16.60 5.38 0.48
C ALA A 149 15.96 6.10 -0.71
N GLY A 150 14.81 5.60 -1.18
CA GLY A 150 14.13 6.09 -2.38
C GLY A 150 13.25 7.32 -2.17
N PHE A 151 12.93 7.69 -0.92
CA PHE A 151 12.16 8.89 -0.61
C PHE A 151 12.98 9.89 0.21
N SER A 152 12.68 11.17 0.04
CA SER A 152 13.37 12.24 0.78
C SER A 152 13.09 12.22 2.29
N TRP A 153 11.93 11.73 2.69
CA TRP A 153 11.48 11.67 4.07
C TRP A 153 10.43 10.58 4.23
N VAL A 154 10.48 9.84 5.34
CA VAL A 154 9.48 8.82 5.68
C VAL A 154 9.12 8.94 7.16
N ASP A 155 7.85 9.23 7.46
CA ASP A 155 7.37 9.33 8.84
C ASP A 155 5.94 8.82 9.02
N ARG A 156 5.60 8.34 10.22
CA ARG A 156 4.29 7.76 10.51
C ARG A 156 3.27 8.87 10.74
N VAL A 157 2.22 8.89 9.93
CA VAL A 157 1.16 9.91 9.99
C VAL A 157 -0.15 9.40 10.59
N ALA A 158 -0.41 8.10 10.53
CA ALA A 158 -1.63 7.54 11.11
C ALA A 158 -1.48 6.06 11.52
N ARG A 159 -2.41 5.63 12.36
CA ARG A 159 -2.67 4.23 12.67
C ARG A 159 -4.15 3.93 12.44
N ILE A 160 -4.43 2.94 11.60
CA ILE A 160 -5.77 2.45 11.31
C ILE A 160 -6.00 1.17 12.12
N GLU A 161 -7.00 1.17 12.98
CA GLU A 161 -7.41 -0.02 13.75
C GLU A 161 -8.82 -0.45 13.37
N VAL A 162 -8.96 -1.72 12.97
CA VAL A 162 -10.27 -2.34 12.75
C VAL A 162 -10.56 -3.28 13.89
N ARG A 163 -11.63 -2.98 14.63
CA ARG A 163 -12.14 -3.82 15.71
C ARG A 163 -13.47 -4.46 15.31
N ARG A 164 -13.67 -5.71 15.72
CA ARG A 164 -14.93 -6.43 15.57
C ARG A 164 -15.23 -7.10 16.91
N PHE A 165 -16.43 -6.86 17.44
CA PHE A 165 -16.86 -7.37 18.76
C PHE A 165 -15.80 -7.15 19.86
N GLY A 166 -15.24 -5.94 19.94
CA GLY A 166 -14.24 -5.57 20.95
C GLY A 166 -12.81 -6.07 20.70
N ARG A 167 -12.59 -7.00 19.77
CA ARG A 167 -11.25 -7.51 19.43
C ARG A 167 -10.64 -6.73 18.27
N LEU A 168 -9.35 -6.40 18.37
CA LEU A 168 -8.57 -5.89 17.25
C LEU A 168 -8.39 -7.00 16.22
N VAL A 169 -8.94 -6.80 15.03
CA VAL A 169 -8.86 -7.75 13.91
C VAL A 169 -7.68 -7.39 13.00
N ARG A 170 -7.45 -6.10 12.78
CA ARG A 170 -6.38 -5.61 11.90
C ARG A 170 -5.90 -4.24 12.36
N ALA A 171 -4.60 -4.00 12.27
CA ALA A 171 -4.02 -2.70 12.52
C ALA A 171 -2.96 -2.39 11.46
N TRP A 172 -3.04 -1.20 10.87
CA TRP A 172 -2.06 -0.71 9.92
C TRP A 172 -1.44 0.59 10.39
N ASP A 173 -0.13 0.69 10.27
CA ASP A 173 0.57 1.96 10.35
C ASP A 173 0.68 2.56 8.95
N VAL A 174 0.31 3.84 8.84
CA VAL A 174 0.38 4.60 7.59
C VAL A 174 1.50 5.61 7.71
N TYR A 175 2.42 5.57 6.76
CA TYR A 175 3.58 6.43 6.66
C TYR A 175 3.45 7.36 5.46
N LEU A 176 3.86 8.61 5.63
CA LEU A 176 4.04 9.56 4.55
C LEU A 176 5.45 9.41 4.00
N CYS A 177 5.55 9.14 2.71
CA CYS A 177 6.80 9.06 1.96
C CYS A 177 6.87 10.25 1.00
N LEU A 178 7.72 11.24 1.29
CA LEU A 178 7.78 12.48 0.51
C LEU A 178 8.77 12.39 -0.64
N ARG A 179 8.36 12.91 -1.81
CA ARG A 179 9.20 13.14 -3.00
C ARG A 179 10.08 11.94 -3.33
N TYR A 180 9.53 11.01 -4.09
CA TYR A 180 10.29 9.88 -4.61
C TYR A 180 11.49 10.34 -5.46
N ARG A 181 12.66 9.73 -5.24
CA ARG A 181 13.94 10.11 -5.86
C ARG A 181 14.61 8.96 -6.61
N THR A 182 13.94 7.82 -6.76
CA THR A 182 14.55 6.55 -7.21
C THR A 182 15.63 6.03 -6.25
N LEU A 183 15.98 4.75 -6.33
CA LEU A 183 17.08 4.22 -5.53
C LEU A 183 18.43 4.74 -6.08
N PRO A 184 19.35 5.17 -5.21
CA PRO A 184 20.72 5.42 -5.62
C PRO A 184 21.35 4.11 -6.10
N LEU A 185 22.02 4.17 -7.26
CA LEU A 185 22.77 3.06 -7.86
C LEU A 185 23.97 2.64 -6.99
#